data_AF-A0A7X0BQQ2-F1
#
_entry.id   AF-A0A7X0BQQ2-F1
#
_cell.length_a   1.000
_cell.length_b   1.000
_cell.length_c   1.000
_cell.angle_alpha   90.00
_cell.angle_beta   90.00
_cell.angle_gamma   90.00
#
_symmetry.space_group_name_H-M   'P 1'
#
loop_
_entity.id
_entity.type
_entity.pdbx_description
1 polymer ?
#
loop_
_entity_poly.entity_id
_entity_poly.type
_entity_poly.pdbx_seq_one_letter_code
_entity_poly.pdbx_strand_id
1 'polypeptide(L)'
;MSEQNNVPSQEVRQWAMFCHFAAFLGLVFPFGNLLGPLIVWQIKKELDPFVDEQGKEALNFQISVSLAAILCVLLMVVVIGFPLLALVSIGALVLTIIAGIKANEGQAYRYPFSWRLLK
;
A
#
# COMPACT_ATOMS: atom_id res chain seq x y z
N MET A 1 8.90 34.47 -2.68
CA MET A 1 8.43 33.49 -1.68
C MET A 1 9.11 32.18 -2.07
N SER A 2 10.25 31.86 -1.47
CA SER A 2 10.96 30.61 -1.77
C SER A 2 10.05 29.44 -1.43
N GLU A 3 9.76 28.56 -2.39
CA GLU A 3 9.17 27.25 -2.12
C GLU A 3 10.07 26.54 -1.11
N GLN A 4 9.67 26.60 0.15
CA GLN A 4 10.31 25.85 1.20
C GLN A 4 9.95 24.40 0.88
N ASN A 5 10.93 23.63 0.38
CA ASN A 5 10.86 22.17 0.34
C ASN A 5 10.72 21.66 1.78
N ASN A 6 9.53 21.78 2.35
CA ASN A 6 9.18 21.29 3.67
C ASN A 6 9.04 19.79 3.54
N VAL A 7 10.19 19.10 3.56
CA VAL A 7 10.26 17.67 3.76
C VAL A 7 9.40 17.35 4.99
N PRO A 8 8.43 16.41 4.88
CA PRO A 8 7.55 16.10 6.00
C PRO A 8 8.35 15.74 7.25
N SER A 9 7.81 16.04 8.44
CA SER A 9 8.49 15.73 9.70
C SER A 9 8.78 14.24 9.83
N GLN A 10 9.76 13.87 10.66
CA GLN A 10 10.09 12.45 10.87
C GLN A 10 8.88 11.62 11.31
N GLU A 11 8.03 12.15 12.19
CA GLU A 11 6.80 11.48 12.61
C GLU A 11 5.86 11.24 11.43
N VAL A 12 5.65 12.25 10.58
CA VAL A 12 4.80 12.15 9.39
C VAL A 12 5.32 11.08 8.43
N ARG A 13 6.63 11.07 8.17
CA ARG A 13 7.26 10.07 7.30
C ARG A 13 7.12 8.65 7.86
N GLN A 14 7.27 8.47 9.17
CA GLN A 14 7.09 7.18 9.83
C GLN A 14 5.66 6.67 9.71
N TRP A 15 4.65 7.51 9.95
CA TRP A 15 3.25 7.09 9.82
C TRP A 15 2.84 6.81 8.38
N ALA A 16 3.36 7.57 7.41
CA ALA A 16 3.18 7.27 6.00
C ALA A 16 3.81 5.93 5.61
N MET A 17 5.02 5.62 6.09
CA MET A 17 5.66 4.31 5.92
C MET A 17 4.83 3.18 6.54
N PHE A 18 4.31 3.37 7.76
CA PHE A 18 3.51 2.36 8.44
C PHE A 18 2.20 2.06 7.70
N CYS A 19 1.61 3.02 6.99
CA CYS A 19 0.46 2.74 6.13
C CYS A 19 0.75 1.65 5.09
N HIS A 20 1.95 1.67 4.49
CA HIS A 20 2.36 0.64 3.52
C HIS A 20 2.70 -0.67 4.22
N PHE A 21 3.53 -0.65 5.27
CA PHE A 21 3.98 -1.87 5.94
C PHE A 21 2.90 -2.60 6.72
N ALA A 22 1.84 -1.91 7.12
CA ALA A 22 0.69 -2.55 7.74
C ALA A 22 0.02 -3.58 6.81
N ALA A 23 0.24 -3.51 5.49
CA ALA A 23 -0.21 -4.53 4.55
C ALA A 23 0.39 -5.93 4.84
N PHE A 24 1.55 -6.01 5.48
CA PHE A 24 2.17 -7.29 5.85
C PHE A 24 1.41 -8.04 6.94
N LEU A 25 0.43 -7.41 7.61
CA LEU A 25 -0.50 -8.15 8.46
C LEU A 25 -1.28 -9.22 7.67
N GLY A 26 -1.41 -9.08 6.35
CA GLY A 26 -2.00 -10.10 5.47
C GLY A 26 -1.21 -11.41 5.41
N LEU A 27 0.06 -11.41 5.84
CA LEU A 27 0.87 -12.64 5.93
C LEU A 27 0.51 -13.50 7.15
N VAL A 28 -0.11 -12.90 8.16
CA VAL A 28 -0.42 -13.56 9.45
C VAL A 28 -1.92 -13.71 9.65
N PHE A 29 -2.71 -12.73 9.23
CA PHE A 29 -4.15 -12.69 9.42
C PHE A 29 -4.89 -12.58 8.09
N PRO A 30 -5.97 -13.35 7.87
CA PRO A 30 -6.85 -13.17 6.71
C PRO A 30 -7.31 -11.71 6.60
N PHE A 31 -7.31 -11.16 5.38
CA PHE A 31 -7.65 -9.76 5.08
C PHE A 31 -6.76 -8.70 5.76
N GLY A 32 -5.69 -9.11 6.46
CA GLY A 32 -4.78 -8.20 7.15
C GLY A 32 -4.10 -7.20 6.21
N ASN A 33 -3.95 -7.54 4.92
CA ASN A 33 -3.38 -6.64 3.93
C ASN A 33 -4.26 -5.42 3.63
N LEU A 34 -5.58 -5.53 3.86
CA LEU A 34 -6.53 -4.42 3.72
C LEU A 34 -6.76 -3.73 5.07
N LEU A 35 -6.98 -4.53 6.11
CA LEU A 35 -7.29 -4.02 7.45
C LEU A 35 -6.12 -3.25 8.06
N GLY A 36 -4.88 -3.71 7.85
CA GLY A 36 -3.69 -3.04 8.37
C GLY A 36 -3.55 -1.60 7.88
N PRO A 37 -3.41 -1.36 6.56
CA PRO A 37 -3.32 -0.02 6.00
C PRO A 37 -4.55 0.83 6.35
N LEU A 38 -5.76 0.24 6.31
CA LEU A 38 -6.98 0.95 6.68
C LEU A 38 -6.94 1.45 8.12
N ILE A 39 -6.58 0.60 9.09
CA ILE A 39 -6.52 0.98 10.50
C ILE A 39 -5.46 2.05 10.73
N VAL A 40 -4.24 1.84 10.22
CA VAL A 40 -3.14 2.80 10.40
C VAL A 40 -3.49 4.16 9.78
N TRP A 41 -4.01 4.15 8.55
CA TRP A 41 -4.46 5.37 7.87
C TRP A 41 -5.57 6.06 8.67
N GLN A 42 -6.61 5.35 9.13
CA GLN A 42 -7.69 6.00 9.88
C GLN A 42 -7.24 6.63 11.20
N ILE A 43 -6.24 6.06 11.88
CA ILE A 43 -5.71 6.62 13.14
C ILE A 43 -4.92 7.92 12.88
N LYS A 44 -4.26 8.05 11.72
CA LYS A 44 -3.26 9.10 11.48
C LYS A 44 -3.49 9.97 10.25
N LYS A 45 -4.57 9.77 9.51
CA LYS A 45 -4.92 10.59 8.32
C LYS A 45 -5.02 12.08 8.60
N GLU A 46 -5.39 12.47 9.81
CA GLU A 46 -5.53 13.89 10.21
C GLU A 46 -4.20 14.51 10.65
N LEU A 47 -3.12 13.72 10.76
CA LEU A 47 -1.80 14.19 11.19
C LEU A 47 -1.19 15.15 10.16
N ASP A 48 -1.20 14.77 8.89
CA ASP A 48 -0.60 15.53 7.80
C ASP A 48 -1.16 15.04 6.45
N PRO A 49 -1.37 15.94 5.46
CA PRO A 49 -1.83 15.55 4.12
C PRO A 49 -0.97 14.46 3.45
N PHE A 50 0.33 14.40 3.75
CA PHE A 50 1.21 13.35 3.26
C PHE A 50 0.83 11.97 3.80
N VAL A 51 0.43 11.86 5.07
CA VAL A 51 -0.07 10.60 5.65
C VAL A 51 -1.39 10.21 5.02
N ASP A 52 -2.30 11.17 4.81
CA ASP A 52 -3.57 10.91 4.15
C ASP A 52 -3.37 10.39 2.71
N GLU A 53 -2.49 11.03 1.94
CA GLU A 53 -2.17 10.62 0.58
C GLU A 53 -1.56 9.21 0.54
N GLN A 54 -0.53 8.95 1.35
CA GLN A 54 0.16 7.66 1.35
C GLN A 54 -0.70 6.54 1.94
N GLY A 55 -1.56 6.85 2.91
CA GLY A 55 -2.54 5.92 3.47
C GLY A 55 -3.60 5.48 2.46
N LYS A 56 -4.19 6.43 1.71
CA LYS A 56 -5.12 6.12 0.61
C LYS A 56 -4.43 5.30 -0.47
N GLU A 57 -3.21 5.67 -0.87
CA GLU A 57 -2.47 5.00 -1.93
C GLU A 57 -2.09 3.56 -1.53
N ALA A 58 -1.67 3.33 -0.28
CA ALA A 58 -1.44 2.00 0.28
C ALA A 58 -2.71 1.14 0.24
N LEU A 59 -3.83 1.66 0.73
CA LEU A 59 -5.10 0.92 0.76
C LEU A 59 -5.64 0.65 -0.65
N ASN A 60 -5.61 1.62 -1.55
CA ASN A 60 -6.00 1.47 -2.96
C ASN A 60 -5.18 0.37 -3.65
N PHE A 61 -3.87 0.31 -3.41
CA PHE A 61 -3.02 -0.73 -3.97
C PHE A 61 -3.38 -2.11 -3.42
N GLN A 62 -3.60 -2.24 -2.11
CA GLN A 62 -3.97 -3.52 -1.50
C GLN A 62 -5.36 -4.00 -1.92
N ILE A 63 -6.29 -3.09 -2.23
CA ILE A 63 -7.56 -3.43 -2.88
C ILE A 63 -7.29 -3.99 -4.28
N SER A 64 -6.44 -3.33 -5.06
CA SER A 64 -6.07 -3.76 -6.41
C SER A 64 -5.41 -5.14 -6.43
N VAL A 65 -4.46 -5.38 -5.51
CA VAL A 65 -3.80 -6.68 -5.33
C VAL A 65 -4.80 -7.75 -4.90
N SER A 66 -5.71 -7.44 -3.98
CA SER A 66 -6.77 -8.37 -3.55
C SER A 66 -7.67 -8.78 -4.71
N LEU A 67 -8.08 -7.83 -5.55
CA LEU A 67 -8.88 -8.12 -6.75
C LEU A 67 -8.11 -8.98 -7.76
N ALA A 68 -6.83 -8.65 -8.01
CA ALA A 68 -5.97 -9.46 -8.87
C ALA A 68 -5.80 -10.88 -8.33
N ALA A 69 -5.63 -11.05 -7.02
CA ALA A 69 -5.53 -12.35 -6.37
C ALA A 69 -6.82 -13.17 -6.53
N ILE A 70 -7.99 -12.54 -6.37
CA ILE A 70 -9.29 -13.19 -6.61
C ILE A 70 -9.38 -13.71 -8.06
N LEU A 71 -8.98 -12.89 -9.04
CA LEU A 71 -8.94 -13.32 -10.44
C LEU A 71 -7.96 -14.49 -10.66
N CYS A 72 -6.79 -14.46 -10.03
CA CYS A 72 -5.83 -15.57 -10.10
C CYS A 72 -6.42 -16.86 -9.52
N VAL A 73 -7.15 -16.79 -8.40
CA VAL A 73 -7.83 -17.95 -7.80
C VAL A 73 -8.87 -18.54 -8.77
N LEU A 74 -9.66 -17.71 -9.45
CA LEU A 74 -10.61 -18.19 -10.46
C LEU A 74 -9.89 -18.88 -11.64
N LEU A 75 -8.73 -18.35 -12.05
CA LEU A 75 -7.90 -18.92 -13.12
C LEU A 75 -7.15 -20.20 -12.70
N MET A 76 -7.16 -20.60 -11.42
CA MET A 76 -6.56 -21.86 -10.99
C MET A 76 -7.28 -23.07 -11.59
N VAL A 77 -8.57 -22.94 -11.97
CA VAL A 77 -9.34 -24.01 -12.64
C VAL A 77 -8.66 -24.47 -13.93
N VAL A 78 -7.95 -23.57 -14.61
CA VAL A 78 -7.16 -23.85 -15.83
C VAL A 78 -5.65 -23.81 -15.56
N VAL A 79 -5.24 -24.00 -14.30
CA VAL A 79 -3.85 -24.09 -13.81
C VAL A 79 -3.02 -22.79 -13.91
N ILE A 80 -3.30 -21.88 -14.84
CA ILE A 80 -2.52 -20.63 -15.00
C ILE A 80 -2.63 -19.69 -13.79
N GLY A 81 -3.67 -19.85 -12.95
CA GLY A 81 -3.84 -19.06 -11.73
C GLY A 81 -2.70 -19.19 -10.73
N PHE A 82 -2.03 -20.36 -10.65
CA PHE A 82 -0.93 -20.58 -9.72
C PHE A 82 0.31 -19.71 -10.01
N PRO A 83 0.91 -19.74 -11.22
CA PRO A 83 2.05 -18.89 -11.53
C PRO A 83 1.68 -17.39 -11.51
N LEU A 84 0.46 -17.03 -11.92
CA LEU A 84 0.00 -15.64 -11.86
C LEU A 84 -0.14 -15.14 -10.41
N LEU A 85 -0.70 -15.95 -9.52
CA LEU A 85 -0.80 -15.57 -8.10
C LEU A 85 0.59 -15.36 -7.49
N ALA A 86 1.55 -16.26 -7.76
CA ALA A 86 2.92 -16.10 -7.30
C ALA A 86 3.55 -14.80 -7.82
N LEU A 87 3.37 -14.48 -9.10
CA LEU A 87 3.85 -13.23 -9.69
C LEU A 87 3.24 -12.00 -9.03
N VAL A 88 1.91 -11.99 -8.84
CA VAL A 88 1.18 -10.90 -8.18
C VAL A 88 1.65 -10.72 -6.74
N SER A 89 1.80 -11.80 -5.98
CA SER A 89 2.26 -11.74 -4.59
C SER A 89 3.68 -11.20 -4.45
N ILE A 90 4.60 -11.64 -5.31
CA ILE A 90 5.99 -11.14 -5.31
C ILE A 90 6.02 -9.66 -5.71
N GLY A 91 5.30 -9.28 -6.77
CA GLY A 91 5.20 -7.88 -7.20
C GLY A 91 4.61 -6.99 -6.11
N ALA A 92 3.54 -7.43 -5.45
CA ALA A 92 2.93 -6.72 -4.34
C ALA A 92 3.89 -6.53 -3.16
N LEU A 93 4.62 -7.58 -2.79
CA LEU A 93 5.62 -7.53 -1.73
C LEU A 93 6.71 -6.49 -2.04
N VAL A 94 7.34 -6.57 -3.22
CA VAL A 94 8.43 -5.67 -3.63
C VAL A 94 7.95 -4.23 -3.69
N LEU A 95 6.81 -3.97 -4.33
CA LEU A 95 6.28 -2.62 -4.46
C LEU A 95 5.91 -2.03 -3.09
N THR A 96 5.35 -2.83 -2.18
CA THR A 96 5.01 -2.37 -0.81
C THR A 96 6.26 -1.98 -0.02
N ILE A 97 7.35 -2.75 -0.15
CA ILE A 97 8.63 -2.42 0.48
C ILE A 97 9.16 -1.09 -0.07
N ILE A 98 9.20 -0.93 -1.40
CA ILE A 98 9.67 0.30 -2.06
C ILE A 98 8.84 1.50 -1.63
N ALA A 99 7.51 1.35 -1.60
CA ALA A 99 6.60 2.42 -1.21
C ALA A 99 6.84 2.87 0.24
N GLY A 100 6.98 1.92 1.17
CA GLY A 100 7.27 2.23 2.57
C GLY A 100 8.62 2.93 2.75
N ILE A 101 9.67 2.47 2.06
CA ILE A 101 10.99 3.12 2.09
C ILE A 101 10.89 4.56 1.56
N LYS A 102 10.26 4.77 0.40
CA LYS A 102 10.11 6.10 -0.19
C LYS A 102 9.26 7.03 0.68
N ALA A 103 8.19 6.53 1.28
CA ALA A 103 7.39 7.30 2.23
C ALA A 103 8.22 7.73 3.46
N ASN A 104 9.11 6.87 3.95
CA ASN A 104 10.02 7.19 5.05
C ASN A 104 11.09 8.24 4.68
N GLU A 105 11.46 8.30 3.40
CA GLU A 105 12.30 9.37 2.82
C GLU A 105 11.52 10.67 2.58
N GLY A 106 10.21 10.68 2.80
CA GLY A 106 9.33 11.83 2.57
C GLY A 106 8.96 12.02 1.11
N GLN A 107 9.19 10.99 0.28
CA GLN A 107 8.81 10.97 -1.13
C GLN A 107 7.47 10.25 -1.29
N ALA A 108 6.50 10.91 -1.91
CA ALA A 108 5.23 10.28 -2.22
C ALA A 108 5.46 9.14 -3.22
N TYR A 109 5.04 7.93 -2.86
CA TYR A 109 5.04 6.81 -3.80
C TYR A 109 3.66 6.68 -4.45
N ARG A 110 3.64 6.36 -5.74
CA ARG A 110 2.44 6.00 -6.49
C ARG A 110 2.64 4.61 -7.05
N TYR A 111 1.80 3.67 -6.63
CA TYR A 111 1.92 2.29 -7.08
C TYR A 111 1.58 2.20 -8.57
N PRO A 112 2.39 1.45 -9.36
CA PRO A 112 1.98 1.06 -10.68
C PRO A 112 0.79 0.09 -10.57
N PHE A 113 -0.14 0.15 -11.53
CA PHE A 113 -1.31 -0.73 -11.61
C PHE A 113 -2.27 -0.67 -10.40
N SER A 114 -2.27 0.45 -9.65
CA SER A 114 -3.20 0.69 -8.55
C SER A 114 -4.47 1.40 -9.02
N TRP A 115 -5.62 0.82 -8.71
CA TRP A 115 -6.92 1.44 -8.83
C TRP A 115 -7.17 2.39 -7.66
N ARG A 116 -7.31 3.69 -7.95
CA ARG A 116 -7.52 4.75 -6.95
C ARG A 116 -9.01 4.99 -6.67
N LEU A 117 -9.60 4.16 -5.80
CA LEU A 117 -11.00 4.30 -5.35
C LEU A 117 -11.15 5.47 -4.37
N LEU A 118 -10.20 5.57 -3.43
CA LEU A 118 -10.11 6.65 -2.47
C LEU A 118 -9.36 7.83 -3.09
N LYS A 119 -9.96 9.02 -3.03
CA LYS A 119 -9.44 10.29 -3.57
C LYS A 119 -9.01 11.23 -2.45
#